data_AF-A0A345NJB3-F1
#
_entry.id   AF-A0A345NJB3-F1
#
_cell.length_a   1.000
_cell.length_b   1.000
_cell.length_c   1.000
_cell.angle_alpha   90.00
_cell.angle_beta   90.00
_cell.angle_gamma   90.00
#
_symmetry.space_group_name_H-M   'P 1'
#
loop_
_entity.id
_entity.type
_entity.pdbx_description
1 polymer ?
#
loop_
_entity_poly.entity_id
_entity_poly.type
_entity_poly.pdbx_seq_one_letter_code
_entity_poly.pdbx_strand_id
1 'polypeptide(L)'
;MRNWQVSVAVVGCVLSLGACVTPAADSGPRPTTTREAIASESVPDPEAVARDRREQAELMSTCLTDLGFPTRMREDGSFEIGEVVADQQASLDEAITTCTEQVGRGSSSRTPSEAELSTLYDLMLEGRECLLDHGYSISQPPTRETFIETYLASYEGGTLPWIPWMDINDPESVNLCPQPTEEEVLRRMLEEGSVGSRR
;
A
#
# COMPACT_ATOMS: atom_id res chain seq x y z
N MET A 1 26.16 13.17 37.27
CA MET A 1 27.64 13.27 37.33
C MET A 1 28.27 11.95 36.87
N ARG A 2 28.69 11.84 35.59
CA ARG A 2 29.99 11.29 35.18
C ARG A 2 30.11 11.36 33.65
N ASN A 3 31.09 12.15 33.24
CA ASN A 3 31.59 12.31 31.88
C ASN A 3 32.54 11.15 31.51
N TRP A 4 33.01 11.20 30.25
CA TRP A 4 34.25 10.65 29.63
C TRP A 4 33.98 9.51 28.62
N GLN A 5 34.58 9.49 27.42
CA GLN A 5 35.54 10.37 26.77
C GLN A 5 35.60 10.06 25.26
N VAL A 6 35.87 11.10 24.47
CA VAL A 6 36.25 11.05 23.05
C VAL A 6 37.74 10.76 22.95
N SER A 7 38.15 9.80 22.11
CA SER A 7 39.55 9.60 21.73
C SER A 7 39.76 9.96 20.26
N VAL A 8 40.33 11.13 20.04
CA VAL A 8 40.96 11.55 18.79
C VAL A 8 42.41 11.06 18.83
N ALA A 9 42.84 10.29 17.82
CA ALA A 9 44.24 9.96 17.62
C ALA A 9 44.76 10.73 16.38
N VAL A 10 45.57 11.75 16.66
CA VAL A 10 46.40 12.46 15.68
C VAL A 10 47.67 11.65 15.49
N VAL A 11 47.98 11.27 14.25
CA VAL A 11 49.33 10.84 13.87
C VAL A 11 49.76 11.67 12.67
N GLY A 12 50.61 12.66 12.94
CA GLY A 12 51.34 13.40 11.92
C GLY A 12 52.62 12.67 11.54
N CYS A 13 52.93 12.64 10.24
CA CYS A 13 54.25 12.24 9.75
C CYS A 13 54.67 13.14 8.56
N VAL A 14 55.54 14.09 8.90
CA VAL A 14 56.75 14.57 8.22
C VAL A 14 56.78 14.73 6.69
N LEU A 15 57.13 15.97 6.28
CA LEU A 15 57.47 16.46 4.94
C LEU A 15 58.75 15.83 4.35
N SER A 16 58.78 15.61 3.03
CA SER A 16 60.01 15.62 2.22
C SER A 16 59.71 15.93 0.75
N LEU A 17 60.45 16.90 0.19
CA LEU A 17 60.42 17.35 -1.21
C LEU A 17 61.15 16.37 -2.12
N GLY A 18 60.62 16.14 -3.32
CA GLY A 18 61.32 15.45 -4.40
C GLY A 18 60.54 15.54 -5.72
N ALA A 19 60.98 16.41 -6.62
CA ALA A 19 60.49 16.50 -8.00
C ALA A 19 61.20 15.47 -8.88
N CYS A 20 60.47 14.80 -9.78
CA CYS A 20 60.98 14.16 -11.00
C CYS A 20 59.89 14.09 -12.08
N VAL A 21 60.35 14.14 -13.33
CA VAL A 21 59.67 14.40 -14.61
C VAL A 21 58.99 13.15 -15.24
N THR A 22 57.96 13.38 -16.07
CA THR A 22 57.14 12.50 -16.96
C THR A 22 57.95 11.67 -18.00
N PRO A 23 57.50 10.54 -18.63
CA PRO A 23 56.21 10.38 -19.37
C PRO A 23 55.57 8.96 -19.58
N ALA A 24 54.32 8.98 -20.09
CA ALA A 24 53.58 8.05 -20.98
C ALA A 24 53.63 6.49 -20.83
N ALA A 25 52.46 5.89 -20.56
CA ALA A 25 51.93 4.62 -21.12
C ALA A 25 50.52 4.41 -20.51
N ASP A 26 49.42 4.43 -21.26
CA ASP A 26 48.88 3.37 -22.12
C ASP A 26 47.70 2.63 -21.43
N SER A 27 46.61 2.47 -22.19
CA SER A 27 45.53 1.48 -21.97
C SER A 27 44.78 1.46 -20.64
N GLY A 28 43.97 2.49 -20.36
CA GLY A 28 42.84 2.31 -19.44
C GLY A 28 41.79 1.37 -20.05
N PRO A 29 41.29 0.34 -19.33
CA PRO A 29 40.26 -0.54 -19.86
C PRO A 29 38.98 0.25 -20.14
N ARG A 30 38.37 0.03 -21.31
CA ARG A 30 36.99 0.45 -21.62
C ARG A 30 36.10 0.08 -20.42
N PRO A 31 35.22 0.97 -19.95
CA PRO A 31 34.07 0.50 -19.21
C PRO A 31 33.27 -0.35 -20.19
N THR A 32 33.44 -1.67 -20.11
CA THR A 32 32.49 -2.62 -20.66
C THR A 32 31.17 -2.23 -20.03
N THR A 33 30.28 -1.68 -20.84
CA THR A 33 28.87 -1.58 -20.52
C THR A 33 28.42 -3.00 -20.20
N THR A 34 28.48 -3.35 -18.92
CA THR A 34 27.69 -4.44 -18.38
C THR A 34 26.27 -3.98 -18.63
N ARG A 35 25.71 -4.42 -19.75
CA ARG A 35 24.28 -4.58 -19.90
C ARG A 35 23.92 -5.61 -18.86
N GLU A 36 23.75 -5.12 -17.61
CA GLU A 36 23.04 -5.85 -16.58
C GLU A 36 21.77 -6.33 -17.27
N ALA A 37 21.69 -7.66 -17.36
CA ALA A 37 20.45 -8.32 -17.70
C ALA A 37 19.46 -7.83 -16.65
N ILE A 38 18.62 -6.87 -17.04
CA ILE A 38 17.43 -6.50 -16.31
C ILE A 38 16.72 -7.82 -16.12
N ALA A 39 16.67 -8.29 -14.88
CA ALA A 39 15.87 -9.45 -14.53
C ALA A 39 14.48 -9.16 -15.08
N SER A 40 14.05 -9.98 -16.03
CA SER A 40 12.69 -9.95 -16.52
C SER A 40 11.81 -10.36 -15.35
N GLU A 41 11.38 -9.39 -14.56
CA GLU A 41 10.34 -9.58 -13.57
C GLU A 41 9.10 -10.04 -14.35
N SER A 42 8.81 -11.34 -14.28
CA SER A 42 7.72 -11.94 -15.02
C SER A 42 6.41 -11.42 -14.46
N VAL A 43 5.54 -10.91 -15.33
CA VAL A 43 4.16 -10.56 -14.97
C VAL A 43 3.52 -11.79 -14.31
N PRO A 44 2.98 -11.66 -13.08
CA PRO A 44 2.35 -12.79 -12.40
C PRO A 44 1.11 -13.27 -13.16
N ASP A 45 0.90 -14.58 -13.15
CA ASP A 45 -0.27 -15.23 -13.77
C ASP A 45 -1.57 -14.71 -13.13
N PRO A 46 -2.49 -14.09 -13.90
CA PRO A 46 -3.75 -13.56 -13.37
C PRO A 46 -4.59 -14.59 -12.61
N GLU A 47 -4.60 -15.86 -13.03
CA GLU A 47 -5.35 -16.91 -12.33
C GLU A 47 -4.72 -17.25 -10.97
N ALA A 48 -3.39 -17.23 -10.90
CA ALA A 48 -2.67 -17.42 -9.64
C ALA A 48 -2.91 -16.27 -8.67
N VAL A 49 -2.92 -15.02 -9.16
CA VAL A 49 -3.26 -13.83 -8.37
C VAL A 49 -4.69 -13.92 -7.83
N ALA A 50 -5.65 -14.26 -8.70
CA ALA A 50 -7.05 -14.40 -8.29
C ALA A 50 -7.24 -15.49 -7.21
N ARG A 51 -6.53 -16.62 -7.34
CA ARG A 51 -6.56 -17.71 -6.36
C ARG A 51 -5.96 -17.30 -5.02
N ASP A 52 -4.79 -16.68 -5.01
CA ASP A 52 -4.12 -16.21 -3.78
C ASP A 52 -4.98 -15.14 -3.07
N ARG A 53 -5.58 -14.21 -3.82
CA ARG A 53 -6.53 -13.23 -3.27
C ARG A 53 -7.73 -13.90 -2.61
N ARG A 54 -8.31 -14.92 -3.26
CA ARG A 54 -9.45 -15.67 -2.72
C ARG A 54 -9.06 -16.43 -1.45
N GLU A 55 -7.92 -17.10 -1.44
CA GLU A 55 -7.40 -17.82 -0.27
C GLU A 55 -7.21 -16.87 0.92
N GLN A 56 -6.62 -15.69 0.68
CA GLN A 56 -6.46 -14.67 1.71
C GLN A 56 -7.82 -14.17 2.24
N ALA A 57 -8.80 -13.95 1.36
CA ALA A 57 -10.15 -13.56 1.76
C ALA A 57 -10.84 -14.64 2.61
N GLU A 58 -10.66 -15.92 2.28
CA GLU A 58 -11.19 -17.06 3.05
C GLU A 58 -10.54 -17.15 4.44
N LEU A 59 -9.22 -16.89 4.54
CA LEU A 59 -8.52 -16.83 5.84
C LEU A 59 -9.03 -15.67 6.71
N MET A 60 -9.22 -14.48 6.14
CA MET A 60 -9.78 -13.33 6.85
C MET A 60 -11.22 -13.58 7.31
N SER A 61 -12.05 -14.11 6.41
CA SER A 61 -13.44 -14.50 6.69
C SER A 61 -13.52 -15.50 7.85
N THR A 62 -12.65 -16.52 7.84
CA THR A 62 -12.58 -17.51 8.92
C THR A 62 -12.18 -16.87 10.25
N CYS A 63 -11.11 -16.07 10.26
CA CYS A 63 -10.64 -15.42 11.48
C CYS A 63 -11.70 -14.51 12.12
N LEU A 64 -12.37 -13.67 11.32
CA LEU A 64 -13.43 -12.79 11.81
C LEU A 64 -14.62 -13.57 12.37
N THR A 65 -14.99 -14.66 11.70
CA THR A 65 -16.06 -15.57 12.15
C THR A 65 -15.70 -16.21 13.49
N ASP A 66 -14.44 -16.65 13.67
CA ASP A 66 -13.95 -17.23 14.92
C ASP A 66 -13.91 -16.20 16.07
N LEU A 67 -13.72 -14.91 15.74
CA LEU A 67 -13.80 -13.80 16.70
C LEU A 67 -15.24 -13.33 16.98
N GLY A 68 -16.25 -13.99 16.41
CA GLY A 68 -17.66 -13.73 16.68
C GLY A 68 -18.33 -12.75 15.73
N PHE A 69 -17.68 -12.38 14.63
CA PHE A 69 -18.25 -11.55 13.55
C PHE A 69 -18.62 -12.44 12.37
N PRO A 70 -19.90 -12.84 12.20
CA PRO A 70 -20.30 -13.73 11.13
C PRO A 70 -19.91 -13.14 9.78
N THR A 71 -19.28 -13.94 8.90
CA THR A 71 -18.95 -13.51 7.55
C THR A 71 -19.52 -14.45 6.49
N ARG A 72 -19.59 -13.99 5.24
CA ARG A 72 -19.98 -14.79 4.09
C ARG A 72 -19.13 -14.46 2.87
N MET A 73 -18.61 -15.50 2.21
CA MET A 73 -17.91 -15.36 0.94
C MET A 73 -18.89 -15.02 -0.20
N ARG A 74 -18.48 -14.10 -1.07
CA ARG A 74 -19.17 -13.72 -2.30
C ARG A 74 -18.63 -14.51 -3.50
N GLU A 75 -19.39 -14.50 -4.59
CA GLU A 75 -19.01 -15.19 -5.84
C GLU A 75 -17.74 -14.58 -6.47
N ASP A 76 -17.54 -13.27 -6.30
CA ASP A 76 -16.35 -12.52 -6.76
C ASP A 76 -15.07 -12.82 -5.96
N GLY A 77 -15.15 -13.64 -4.91
CA GLY A 77 -14.02 -14.01 -4.05
C GLY A 77 -13.75 -13.04 -2.89
N SER A 78 -14.55 -11.98 -2.73
CA SER A 78 -14.56 -11.15 -1.52
C SER A 78 -15.39 -11.80 -0.40
N PHE A 79 -15.38 -11.22 0.81
CA PHE A 79 -16.30 -11.59 1.88
C PHE A 79 -17.09 -10.38 2.38
N GLU A 80 -18.21 -10.66 3.03
CA GLU A 80 -19.04 -9.68 3.72
C GLU A 80 -19.11 -10.02 5.20
N ILE A 81 -19.10 -8.99 6.04
CA ILE A 81 -19.37 -9.12 7.47
C ILE A 81 -20.87 -8.93 7.67
N GLY A 82 -21.50 -9.78 8.48
CA GLY A 82 -22.91 -9.68 8.83
C GLY A 82 -23.22 -8.40 9.61
N GLU A 83 -24.48 -8.24 10.00
CA GLU A 83 -24.93 -7.04 10.72
C GLU A 83 -24.15 -6.82 12.02
N VAL A 84 -23.51 -5.66 12.15
CA VAL A 84 -22.75 -5.26 13.35
C VAL A 84 -23.47 -4.11 14.04
N VAL A 85 -24.01 -4.35 15.22
CA VAL A 85 -24.68 -3.29 16.00
C VAL A 85 -23.66 -2.21 16.40
N ALA A 86 -24.09 -0.95 16.50
CA ALA A 86 -23.19 0.20 16.71
C ALA A 86 -22.21 0.05 17.89
N ASP A 87 -22.63 -0.60 18.99
CA ASP A 87 -21.79 -0.84 20.17
C ASP A 87 -20.64 -1.83 19.92
N GLN A 88 -20.65 -2.56 18.80
CA GLN A 88 -19.60 -3.52 18.43
C GLN A 88 -18.57 -2.96 17.45
N GLN A 89 -18.72 -1.72 16.96
CA GLN A 89 -17.83 -1.18 15.92
C GLN A 89 -16.35 -1.17 16.36
N ALA A 90 -16.07 -0.70 17.57
CA ALA A 90 -14.69 -0.69 18.08
C ALA A 90 -14.12 -2.12 18.25
N SER A 91 -14.96 -3.09 18.60
CA SER A 91 -14.56 -4.50 18.69
C SER A 91 -14.33 -5.11 17.31
N LEU A 92 -15.09 -4.69 16.30
CA LEU A 92 -14.88 -5.09 14.91
C LEU A 92 -13.54 -4.57 14.40
N ASP A 93 -13.22 -3.30 14.64
CA ASP A 93 -11.96 -2.70 14.22
C ASP A 93 -10.74 -3.42 14.84
N GLU A 94 -10.84 -3.79 16.13
CA GLU A 94 -9.82 -4.60 16.82
C GLU A 94 -9.71 -6.02 16.24
N ALA A 95 -10.84 -6.65 15.92
CA ALA A 95 -10.86 -7.97 15.29
C ALA A 95 -10.26 -7.95 13.88
N ILE A 96 -10.55 -6.94 13.06
CA ILE A 96 -9.94 -6.80 11.74
C ILE A 96 -8.43 -6.60 11.86
N THR A 97 -7.98 -5.77 12.81
CA THR A 97 -6.54 -5.57 13.07
C THR A 97 -5.88 -6.89 13.44
N THR A 98 -6.47 -7.60 14.41
CA THR A 98 -6.00 -8.92 14.87
C THR A 98 -5.92 -9.95 13.74
N CYS A 99 -6.96 -10.02 12.90
CA CYS A 99 -6.99 -10.96 11.79
C CYS A 99 -6.00 -10.60 10.69
N THR A 100 -5.81 -9.31 10.41
CA THR A 100 -4.84 -8.83 9.42
C THR A 100 -3.42 -9.22 9.83
N GLU A 101 -3.07 -9.09 11.11
CA GLU A 101 -1.77 -9.51 11.66
C GLU A 101 -1.58 -11.04 11.57
N GLN A 102 -2.63 -11.83 11.81
CA GLN A 102 -2.55 -13.29 11.79
C GLN A 102 -2.48 -13.88 10.37
N VAL A 103 -3.35 -13.41 9.47
CA VAL A 103 -3.43 -13.89 8.09
C VAL A 103 -2.22 -13.42 7.30
N GLY A 104 -1.76 -12.20 7.57
CA GLY A 104 -0.68 -11.58 6.82
C GLY A 104 -1.06 -11.31 5.36
N ARG A 105 -0.05 -11.03 4.53
CA ARG A 105 -0.24 -10.70 3.12
C ARG A 105 -0.27 -11.95 2.26
N GLY A 106 -1.23 -11.99 1.32
CA GLY A 106 -1.18 -12.91 0.18
C GLY A 106 0.07 -12.66 -0.66
N SER A 107 0.63 -13.73 -1.20
CA SER A 107 1.89 -13.69 -1.97
C SER A 107 1.79 -12.90 -3.28
N SER A 108 0.56 -12.68 -3.76
CA SER A 108 0.26 -11.95 -5.00
C SER A 108 -0.06 -10.47 -4.79
N SER A 109 -0.19 -10.02 -3.54
CA SER A 109 -0.53 -8.63 -3.23
C SER A 109 0.67 -7.73 -3.49
N ARG A 110 0.69 -7.02 -4.63
CA ARG A 110 1.64 -5.92 -4.85
C ARG A 110 1.31 -4.74 -3.94
N THR A 111 2.33 -3.99 -3.53
CA THR A 111 2.12 -2.69 -2.90
C THR A 111 1.78 -1.66 -4.00
N PRO A 112 0.67 -0.92 -3.90
CA PRO A 112 0.32 0.15 -4.82
C PRO A 112 1.35 1.29 -4.77
N SER A 113 1.53 1.95 -5.90
CA SER A 113 2.28 3.20 -5.99
C SER A 113 1.52 4.37 -5.37
N GLU A 114 2.23 5.43 -4.98
CA GLU A 114 1.60 6.66 -4.48
C GLU A 114 0.63 7.28 -5.49
N ALA A 115 0.90 7.15 -6.80
CA ALA A 115 0.00 7.65 -7.85
C ALA A 115 -1.32 6.88 -7.89
N GLU A 116 -1.27 5.56 -7.70
CA GLU A 116 -2.47 4.72 -7.58
C GLU A 116 -3.25 5.07 -6.31
N LEU A 117 -2.56 5.26 -5.18
CA LEU A 117 -3.21 5.65 -3.92
C LEU A 117 -3.79 7.07 -3.99
N SER A 118 -3.14 7.99 -4.70
CA SER A 118 -3.69 9.31 -4.97
C SER A 118 -4.98 9.20 -5.78
N THR A 119 -4.99 8.40 -6.84
CA THR A 119 -6.18 8.19 -7.68
C THR A 119 -7.30 7.51 -6.88
N LEU A 120 -6.95 6.50 -6.07
CA LEU A 120 -7.88 5.86 -5.16
C LEU A 120 -8.48 6.88 -4.19
N TYR A 121 -7.69 7.77 -3.60
CA TYR A 121 -8.19 8.80 -2.68
C TYR A 121 -9.25 9.70 -3.36
N ASP A 122 -9.06 10.09 -4.62
CA ASP A 122 -10.07 10.86 -5.36
C ASP A 122 -11.38 10.06 -5.54
N LEU A 123 -11.29 8.79 -5.92
CA LEU A 123 -12.45 7.91 -6.04
C LEU A 123 -13.16 7.68 -4.69
N MET A 124 -12.41 7.66 -3.58
CA MET A 124 -12.98 7.54 -2.23
C MET A 124 -13.73 8.80 -1.82
N LEU A 125 -13.28 9.98 -2.26
CA LEU A 125 -14.03 11.23 -2.09
C LEU A 125 -15.31 11.24 -2.93
N GLU A 126 -15.24 10.80 -4.20
CA GLU A 126 -16.43 10.62 -5.06
C GLU A 126 -17.46 9.67 -4.41
N GLY A 127 -17.00 8.53 -3.88
CA GLY A 127 -17.84 7.58 -3.16
C GLY A 127 -18.46 8.17 -1.89
N ARG A 128 -17.68 8.93 -1.11
CA ARG A 128 -18.18 9.65 0.07
C ARG A 128 -19.28 10.64 -0.29
N GLU A 129 -19.13 11.40 -1.37
CA GLU A 129 -20.15 12.35 -1.83
C GLU A 129 -21.45 11.62 -2.18
N CYS A 130 -21.36 10.52 -2.93
CA CYS A 130 -22.52 9.66 -3.22
C CYS A 130 -23.23 9.20 -1.93
N LEU A 131 -22.46 8.72 -0.95
CA LEU A 131 -23.01 8.23 0.32
C LEU A 131 -23.72 9.35 1.11
N LEU A 132 -23.14 10.55 1.14
CA LEU A 132 -23.76 11.71 1.77
C LEU A 132 -25.07 12.11 1.09
N ASP A 133 -25.13 12.06 -0.24
CA ASP A 133 -26.34 12.35 -1.03
C ASP A 133 -27.47 11.35 -0.75
N HIS A 134 -27.12 10.10 -0.41
CA HIS A 134 -28.05 9.07 0.05
C HIS A 134 -28.40 9.17 1.54
N GLY A 135 -27.88 10.17 2.25
CA GLY A 135 -28.22 10.47 3.64
C GLY A 135 -27.40 9.71 4.69
N TYR A 136 -26.35 9.00 4.29
CA TYR A 136 -25.44 8.36 5.24
C TYR A 136 -24.58 9.40 5.96
N SER A 137 -24.21 9.11 7.22
CA SER A 137 -23.30 9.95 7.99
C SER A 137 -21.89 9.39 7.89
N ILE A 138 -21.02 10.08 7.16
CA ILE A 138 -19.63 9.65 6.91
C ILE A 138 -18.66 10.60 7.62
N SER A 139 -17.64 10.03 8.26
CA SER A 139 -16.52 10.75 8.85
C SER A 139 -15.84 11.70 7.85
N GLN A 140 -15.12 12.68 8.37
CA GLN A 140 -14.33 13.58 7.54
C GLN A 140 -13.12 12.83 6.99
N PRO A 141 -12.78 13.01 5.70
CA PRO A 141 -11.59 12.39 5.13
C PRO A 141 -10.32 12.97 5.80
N PRO A 142 -9.27 12.16 5.95
CA PRO A 142 -7.94 12.67 6.28
C PRO A 142 -7.38 13.53 5.14
N THR A 143 -6.18 14.09 5.29
CA THR A 143 -5.49 14.65 4.12
C THR A 143 -5.07 13.52 3.18
N ARG A 144 -4.84 13.83 1.90
CA ARG A 144 -4.33 12.87 0.92
C ARG A 144 -2.99 12.26 1.35
N GLU A 145 -2.09 13.08 1.87
CA GLU A 145 -0.78 12.64 2.39
C GLU A 145 -0.98 11.63 3.52
N THR A 146 -1.79 11.95 4.52
CA THR A 146 -2.10 11.05 5.63
C THR A 146 -2.80 9.77 5.16
N PHE A 147 -3.69 9.86 4.15
CA PHE A 147 -4.31 8.68 3.55
C PHE A 147 -3.24 7.76 2.94
N ILE A 148 -2.37 8.29 2.09
CA ILE A 148 -1.30 7.51 1.42
C ILE A 148 -0.37 6.88 2.46
N GLU A 149 0.08 7.65 3.44
CA GLU A 149 0.94 7.17 4.53
C GLU A 149 0.28 6.05 5.32
N THR A 150 -0.99 6.22 5.72
CA THR A 150 -1.72 5.19 6.48
C THR A 150 -1.94 3.94 5.63
N TYR A 151 -2.27 4.10 4.35
CA TYR A 151 -2.48 2.99 3.43
C TYR A 151 -1.19 2.19 3.24
N LEU A 152 -0.06 2.87 3.03
CA LEU A 152 1.25 2.22 2.94
C LEU A 152 1.66 1.55 4.26
N ALA A 153 1.40 2.20 5.40
CA ALA A 153 1.67 1.61 6.71
C ALA A 153 0.82 0.36 6.97
N SER A 154 -0.42 0.28 6.47
CA SER A 154 -1.26 -0.92 6.61
C SER A 154 -0.64 -2.16 5.94
N TYR A 155 0.22 -1.97 4.92
CA TYR A 155 0.98 -3.07 4.31
C TYR A 155 2.08 -3.63 5.20
N GLU A 156 2.42 -2.93 6.28
CA GLU A 156 3.42 -3.31 7.29
C GLU A 156 2.77 -3.70 8.62
N GLY A 157 1.44 -3.90 8.65
CA GLY A 157 0.68 -4.20 9.87
C GLY A 157 0.23 -2.95 10.64
N GLY A 158 0.24 -1.77 10.00
CA GLY A 158 -0.31 -0.54 10.56
C GLY A 158 -1.83 -0.49 10.58
N THR A 159 -2.36 0.65 11.01
CA THR A 159 -3.81 0.92 11.06
C THR A 159 -4.43 0.91 9.66
N LEU A 160 -5.68 0.47 9.58
CA LEU A 160 -6.45 0.50 8.33
C LEU A 160 -6.57 1.94 7.79
N PRO A 161 -6.45 2.13 6.47
CA PRO A 161 -6.70 3.42 5.86
C PRO A 161 -8.18 3.81 6.01
N TRP A 162 -8.44 5.11 5.89
CA TRP A 162 -9.81 5.63 5.91
C TRP A 162 -10.62 5.09 4.72
N ILE A 163 -11.76 4.46 5.01
CA ILE A 163 -12.69 3.92 4.02
C ILE A 163 -14.11 4.43 4.37
N PRO A 164 -14.76 5.25 3.53
CA PRO A 164 -16.09 5.82 3.79
C PRO A 164 -17.13 4.81 4.24
N TRP A 165 -17.14 3.63 3.60
CA TRP A 165 -18.11 2.57 3.85
C TRP A 165 -17.95 1.91 5.22
N MET A 166 -16.79 2.05 5.89
CA MET A 166 -16.61 1.49 7.24
C MET A 166 -17.40 2.24 8.32
N ASP A 167 -17.88 3.45 8.03
CA ASP A 167 -18.75 4.21 8.94
C ASP A 167 -20.22 3.76 8.88
N ILE A 168 -20.55 2.80 8.00
CA ILE A 168 -21.92 2.45 7.64
C ILE A 168 -22.22 0.98 7.96
N ASN A 169 -23.28 0.73 8.73
CA ASN A 169 -23.83 -0.61 8.97
C ASN A 169 -25.12 -0.86 8.15
N ASP A 170 -25.07 -0.55 6.86
CA ASP A 170 -26.14 -0.77 5.90
C ASP A 170 -25.56 -1.39 4.62
N PRO A 171 -25.85 -2.67 4.32
CA PRO A 171 -25.32 -3.34 3.14
C PRO A 171 -25.84 -2.76 1.82
N GLU A 172 -26.97 -2.02 1.83
CA GLU A 172 -27.49 -1.36 0.62
C GLU A 172 -26.56 -0.25 0.13
N SER A 173 -25.75 0.33 1.03
CA SER A 173 -24.80 1.41 0.70
C SER A 173 -23.83 1.05 -0.42
N VAL A 174 -23.38 -0.20 -0.50
CA VAL A 174 -22.46 -0.68 -1.54
C VAL A 174 -23.17 -0.84 -2.89
N ASN A 175 -24.47 -1.11 -2.90
CA ASN A 175 -25.26 -1.17 -4.13
C ASN A 175 -25.59 0.22 -4.67
N LEU A 176 -25.86 1.18 -3.78
CA LEU A 176 -26.14 2.57 -4.14
C LEU A 176 -24.87 3.29 -4.59
N CYS A 177 -23.78 3.11 -3.84
CA CYS A 177 -22.49 3.73 -4.07
C CYS A 177 -21.41 2.65 -4.09
N PRO A 178 -21.12 2.05 -5.25
CA PRO A 178 -20.11 1.00 -5.37
C PRO A 178 -18.72 1.48 -4.94
N GLN A 179 -18.00 0.61 -4.24
CA GLN A 179 -16.60 0.87 -3.88
C GLN A 179 -15.70 0.85 -5.12
N PRO A 180 -14.68 1.73 -5.19
CA PRO A 180 -13.73 1.72 -6.28
C PRO A 180 -12.91 0.42 -6.31
N THR A 181 -12.65 -0.08 -7.51
CA THR A 181 -11.83 -1.28 -7.73
C THR A 181 -10.41 -0.90 -8.16
N GLU A 182 -9.47 -1.84 -8.05
CA GLU A 182 -8.11 -1.66 -8.60
C GLU A 182 -8.15 -1.39 -10.12
N GLU A 183 -9.04 -2.07 -10.85
CA GLU A 183 -9.24 -1.83 -12.28
C GLU A 183 -9.71 -0.41 -12.56
N GLU A 184 -10.63 0.12 -11.74
CA GLU A 184 -11.11 1.50 -11.84
C GLU A 184 -10.00 2.52 -11.61
N VAL A 185 -9.16 2.29 -10.60
CA VAL A 185 -7.98 3.13 -10.32
C VAL A 185 -7.06 3.16 -11.54
N LEU A 186 -6.70 2.00 -12.07
CA LEU A 186 -5.81 1.89 -13.23
C LEU A 186 -6.43 2.54 -14.47
N ARG A 187 -7.73 2.37 -14.68
CA ARG A 187 -8.47 2.99 -15.79
C ARG A 187 -8.42 4.52 -15.70
N ARG A 188 -8.70 5.10 -14.52
CA ARG A 188 -8.66 6.56 -14.31
C ARG A 188 -7.25 7.12 -14.58
N MET A 189 -6.21 6.44 -14.11
CA MET A 189 -4.82 6.85 -14.37
C MET A 189 -4.47 6.86 -15.86
N LEU A 190 -4.95 5.87 -16.63
CA LEU A 190 -4.74 5.80 -18.08
C LEU A 190 -5.47 6.93 -18.82
N GLU A 191 -6.69 7.26 -18.38
CA GLU A 191 -7.48 8.34 -18.95
C GLU A 191 -6.83 9.71 -18.72
N GLU A 192 -6.39 9.99 -17.49
CA GLU A 192 -5.71 11.24 -17.14
C GLU A 192 -4.35 11.40 -17.85
N GLY A 193 -3.59 10.31 -17.97
CA GLY A 193 -2.36 10.28 -18.77
C GLY A 193 -2.59 10.50 -20.27
N SER A 194 -3.72 10.02 -20.81
CA SER A 194 -4.10 10.20 -22.22
C SER A 194 -4.48 11.66 -22.55
N VAL A 195 -5.09 12.37 -21.59
CA VAL A 195 -5.46 13.78 -21.76
C VAL A 195 -4.21 14.68 -21.84
N GLY A 196 -3.11 14.31 -21.17
CA GLY A 196 -1.83 15.03 -21.19
C GLY A 196 -1.03 14.91 -22.50
N SER A 197 -1.29 13.91 -23.36
CA SER A 197 -0.54 13.69 -24.61
C SER A 197 -1.13 14.40 -25.83
N ARG A 198 -2.24 15.13 -25.69
CA ARG A 198 -2.83 15.96 -26.75
C ARG A 198 -2.61 17.45 -26.48
N ARG A 199 -1.37 17.92 -26.47
CA ARG A 199 -1.02 19.34 -26.65
C ARG A 199 0.30 19.50 -27.39
#